data_AF-A0A554JP66-F1
#
_entry.id   AF-A0A554JP66-F1
#
_cell.length_a   1.000
_cell.length_b   1.000
_cell.length_c   1.000
_cell.angle_alpha   90.00
_cell.angle_beta   90.00
_cell.angle_gamma   90.00
#
_symmetry.space_group_name_H-M   'P 1'
#
loop_
_entity.id
_entity.type
_entity.pdbx_description
1 polymer ?
#
loop_
_entity_poly.entity_id
_entity_poly.type
_entity_poly.pdbx_seq_one_letter_code
_entity_poly.pdbx_strand_id
1 'polypeptide(L)' 'MLKTIFWTLVLVLALSFFGISIQAIVNSPAGQENFAYIGNLLSQGWQWLVHFAARFKT' A
#
# COMPACT_ATOMS: atom_id res chain seq x y z
N MET A 1 8.72 7.96 -11.89
CA MET A 1 7.37 7.35 -11.95
C MET A 1 7.40 5.98 -12.62
N LEU A 2 7.69 5.87 -13.93
CA LEU A 2 7.71 4.58 -14.65
C LEU A 2 8.68 3.53 -14.07
N LYS A 3 9.91 3.96 -13.73
CA LYS A 3 10.92 3.10 -13.10
C LYS A 3 10.42 2.48 -11.79
N THR A 4 9.76 3.28 -10.95
CA THR A 4 9.23 2.85 -9.65
C THR A 4 8.13 1.81 -9.83
N ILE A 5 7.19 2.07 -10.75
CA ILE A 5 6.08 1.15 -11.07
C ILE A 5 6.63 -0.18 -11.61
N PHE A 6 7.63 -0.12 -12.49
CA PHE A 6 8.30 -1.31 -13.02
C PHE A 6 8.92 -2.16 -11.90
N TRP A 7 9.67 -1.53 -11.00
CA TRP A 7 10.28 -2.24 -9.86
C TRP A 7 9.23 -2.80 -8.89
N THR A 8 8.12 -2.10 -8.67
CA THR A 8 7.00 -2.61 -7.87
C THR A 8 6.40 -3.88 -8.49
N LEU A 9 6.17 -3.90 -9.80
CA LEU A 9 5.66 -5.09 -10.50
C LEU A 9 6.65 -6.26 -10.43
N VAL A 10 7.94 -6.00 -10.65
CA VAL A 10 9.00 -7.02 -10.55
C VAL A 10 9.07 -7.61 -9.14
N LEU A 11 8.93 -6.78 -8.11
CA LEU A 11 8.95 -7.22 -6.71
C LEU A 11 7.73 -8.09 -6.37
N VAL A 12 6.54 -7.72 -6.85
CA VAL A 12 5.30 -8.53 -6.71
C VAL A 12 5.45 -9.89 -7.42
N LEU A 13 5.99 -9.89 -8.65
CA LEU A 13 6.25 -11.12 -9.41
C LEU A 13 7.28 -12.02 -8.71
N ALA A 14 8.36 -11.45 -8.19
CA ALA A 14 9.38 -12.19 -7.46
C ALA A 14 8.80 -12.84 -6.18
N LEU A 15 8.04 -12.08 -5.38
CA LEU A 15 7.37 -12.61 -4.19
C LEU A 15 6.40 -13.76 -4.53
N SER A 16 5.67 -13.63 -5.65
CA SER A 16 4.78 -14.68 -6.14
C SER A 16 5.53 -15.92 -6.62
N PHE A 17 6.69 -15.78 -7.28
CA PHE A 17 7.53 -16.90 -7.73
C PHE A 17 8.10 -17.71 -6.55
N PHE A 18 8.51 -17.04 -5.47
CA PHE A 18 9.00 -17.70 -4.27
C PHE A 18 7.89 -18.33 -3.41
N GLY A 19 6.63 -18.28 -3.85
CA GLY A 19 5.49 -18.78 -3.08
C GLY A 19 5.26 -18.02 -1.77
N ILE A 20 5.85 -16.84 -1.64
CA ILE A 20 5.72 -16.02 -0.45
C ILE A 20 4.30 -15.45 -0.45
N SER A 21 3.47 -16.04 0.39
CA SER A 21 2.13 -15.51 0.64
C SER A 21 2.27 -14.10 1.19
N ILE A 22 1.82 -13.11 0.42
CA ILE A 22 1.68 -11.72 0.89
C ILE A 22 0.88 -11.69 2.20
N GLN A 23 -0.08 -12.60 2.35
CA GLN A 23 -0.86 -12.79 3.56
C GLN A 23 0.00 -13.24 4.75
N ALA A 24 0.96 -14.14 4.54
CA ALA A 24 1.91 -14.56 5.58
C ALA A 24 2.87 -13.41 5.98
N ILE A 25 3.27 -12.58 5.02
CA ILE A 25 4.05 -11.36 5.31
C ILE A 25 3.20 -10.39 6.13
N VAL A 26 1.97 -10.09 5.70
CA VAL A 26 1.04 -9.17 6.41
C VAL A 26 0.75 -9.67 7.83
N ASN A 27 0.60 -10.98 8.02
CA ASN A 27 0.34 -11.58 9.33
C ASN A 27 1.59 -11.76 10.19
N SER A 28 2.79 -11.50 9.66
CA SER A 28 4.02 -11.51 10.47
C SER A 28 4.03 -10.29 11.40
N PRO A 29 4.71 -10.35 12.57
CA PRO A 29 4.82 -9.23 13.49
C PRO A 29 5.37 -7.96 12.80
N ALA A 30 6.43 -8.10 12.00
CA ALA A 30 7.02 -7.02 11.23
C ALA A 30 6.09 -6.52 10.10
N GLY A 31 5.25 -7.39 9.56
CA GLY A 31 4.23 -7.02 8.59
C GLY A 31 3.12 -6.21 9.22
N GLN A 32 2.53 -6.67 10.32
CA GLN A 32 1.44 -5.97 11.00
C GLN A 32 1.82 -4.54 11.39
N GLU A 33 3.03 -4.33 11.92
CA GLU A 33 3.53 -2.99 12.26
C GLU A 33 3.67 -2.08 11.03
N ASN A 34 4.24 -2.58 9.93
CA ASN A 34 4.45 -1.79 8.71
C ASN A 34 3.16 -1.57 7.90
N PHE A 35 2.27 -2.56 7.84
CA PHE A 35 0.98 -2.46 7.17
C PHE A 35 0.01 -1.56 7.95
N ALA A 36 0.07 -1.54 9.28
CA ALA A 36 -0.67 -0.58 10.09
C ALA A 36 -0.20 0.86 9.80
N TYR A 37 1.12 1.08 9.69
CA TYR A 37 1.68 2.39 9.31
C TYR A 37 1.23 2.83 7.91
N ILE A 38 1.34 1.94 6.91
CA ILE A 38 0.89 2.22 5.53
C ILE A 38 -0.62 2.43 5.47
N GLY A 39 -1.40 1.65 6.21
CA GLY A 39 -2.85 1.78 6.31
C GLY A 39 -3.27 3.13 6.92
N ASN A 40 -2.58 3.60 7.96
CA ASN A 40 -2.80 4.92 8.54
C ASN A 40 -2.42 6.07 7.61
N LEU A 41 -1.38 5.92 6.79
CA LEU A 41 -1.03 6.91 5.76
C LEU A 41 -2.08 6.96 4.64
N LEU A 42 -2.57 5.79 4.22
CA LEU A 42 -3.64 5.67 3.23
C LEU A 42 -4.96 6.25 3.73
N SER A 43 -5.33 6.03 5.00
CA SER A 43 -6.56 6.61 5.58
C SER A 43 -6.49 8.13 5.64
N GLN A 44 -5.34 8.69 6.05
CA GLN A 44 -5.10 10.13 6.07
C GLN A 44 -5.13 10.74 4.66
N GLY A 45 -4.47 10.10 3.69
CA GLY A 45 -4.51 10.52 2.29
C GLY A 45 -5.91 10.46 1.70
N TRP A 46 -6.69 9.44 2.04
CA TRP A 46 -8.09 9.30 1.62
C TRP A 46 -8.99 10.38 2.23
N GLN A 47 -8.85 10.65 3.53
CA GLN A 47 -9.58 11.74 4.18
C GLN A 47 -9.25 13.08 3.53
N TRP A 48 -7.97 13.35 3.24
CA TRP A 48 -7.56 14.56 2.52
C TRP A 48 -8.22 14.66 1.14
N LEU A 49 -8.25 13.58 0.36
CA LEU A 49 -8.92 13.53 -0.93
C LEU A 49 -10.43 13.75 -0.83
N VAL A 50 -11.08 13.15 0.15
CA VAL A 50 -12.53 13.31 0.39
C VAL A 50 -12.85 14.76 0.78
N HIS A 51 -12.07 15.36 1.68
CA HIS A 51 -12.23 16.77 2.05
C HIS A 51 -11.97 17.72 0.88
N PHE A 52 -10.95 17.43 0.08
CA PHE A 52 -10.67 18.18 -1.15
C PHE A 52 -11.84 18.08 -2.12
N ALA A 53 -12.32 16.87 -2.43
CA ALA A 53 -13.45 16.66 -3.33
C ALA A 53 -14.75 17.29 -2.82
N ALA A 54 -15.01 17.24 -1.50
CA ALA A 54 -16.15 17.90 -0.89
C ALA A 54 -16.10 19.42 -1.05
N ARG A 55 -14.90 20.01 -0.98
CA ARG A 55 -14.69 21.45 -1.17
C ARG A 55 -14.96 21.94 -2.60
N PHE A 56 -14.77 21.11 -3.63
CA PHE A 56 -15.12 21.45 -5.01
C PHE A 56 -16.62 21.30 -5.34
N LYS A 57 -17.39 20.67 -4.45
CA LYS A 57 -18.84 20.49 -4.60
C LYS A 57 -19.67 21.58 -3.90
N THR A 58 -19.03 22.57 -3.28
CA THR A 58 -19.66 23.74 -2.64
C THR A 58 -19.47 24.96 -3.52
#